data_AF-A0A8S3CWS4-F1
#
_entry.id   AF-A0A8S3CWS4-F1
#
_cell.length_a   1.000
_cell.length_b   1.000
_cell.length_c   1.000
_cell.angle_alpha   90.00
_cell.angle_beta   90.00
_cell.angle_gamma   90.00
#
_symmetry.space_group_name_H-M   'P 1'
#
loop_
_entity.id
_entity.type
_entity.pdbx_description
1 polymer ?
#
loop_
_entity_poly.entity_id
_entity_poly.type
_entity_poly.pdbx_seq_one_letter_code
_entity_poly.pdbx_strand_id
1 'polypeptide(L)'
;MPRVLDILNTPTTFLYETSALFLWCTLFLGQAWRLNGNACEKAVLIRAPDTLQTLLATHDSPEVRAACAYALGTYLSSSASDNELSERRTEQSKEVATVLVRSLNDGSPLVRQEVLVALHHFLILFAQTPTSGTNVASNPNRAGNLLNKTVFYKVTEAIQTVASSDPSHEMVQLTEAVLTRSLETLNTTFFQWCCSRFRESNTIVRDLGSGIAQQCGALYSEDEHDCFARSGRYWRNHCIRTNPSRLADFQHMRETMFNSRVSNAIPLVLRLHPYEDYLAVANSNGNLNFYEFDGTPCSKATLKVGAVGSIIDTLDFINAHDRTLICVGTDTGAIRIFDESTQRLISSWIALYDHQTQLHPSHHRPAAKPTANTSISTAPVKFSVDWNQQLCRIHASSSNIDYVALWDVERERCLYTMDAGTSGGVHCLLSDSNGYCAAGMGDGTVRCFDTRSRESAVHIIPSPT
;
A
#
# COMPACT_ATOMS: atom_id res chain seq x y z
N MET A 1 -29.54 0.19 -12.13
CA MET A 1 -28.91 -0.29 -10.88
C MET A 1 -28.97 -1.81 -10.76
N PRO A 2 -30.12 -2.52 -10.81
CA PRO A 2 -30.14 -3.98 -10.61
C PRO A 2 -29.23 -4.75 -11.57
N ARG A 3 -29.35 -4.49 -12.88
CA ARG A 3 -28.46 -5.10 -13.90
C ARG A 3 -26.96 -4.81 -13.71
N VAL A 4 -26.64 -3.62 -13.18
CA VAL A 4 -25.25 -3.25 -12.89
C VAL A 4 -24.74 -4.06 -11.69
N LEU A 5 -25.60 -4.26 -10.69
CA LEU A 5 -25.29 -5.09 -9.55
C LEU A 5 -25.14 -6.57 -9.94
N ASP A 6 -25.95 -7.06 -10.88
CA ASP A 6 -25.79 -8.41 -11.43
C ASP A 6 -24.39 -8.60 -12.06
N ILE A 7 -23.91 -7.61 -12.80
CA ILE A 7 -22.54 -7.60 -13.37
C ILE A 7 -21.50 -7.61 -12.25
N LEU A 8 -21.63 -6.75 -11.24
CA LEU A 8 -20.67 -6.63 -10.13
C LEU A 8 -20.63 -7.89 -9.24
N ASN A 9 -21.70 -8.67 -9.20
CA ASN A 9 -21.75 -9.95 -8.50
C ASN A 9 -21.23 -11.14 -9.32
N THR A 10 -20.88 -10.94 -10.60
CA THR A 10 -20.27 -12.02 -11.38
C THR A 10 -18.87 -12.34 -10.85
N PRO A 11 -18.49 -13.62 -10.71
CA PRO A 11 -17.15 -13.97 -10.26
C PRO A 11 -16.12 -13.47 -11.27
N THR A 12 -15.06 -12.84 -10.76
CA THR A 12 -13.97 -12.27 -11.58
C THR A 12 -13.27 -13.29 -12.47
N THR A 13 -13.41 -14.59 -12.18
CA THR A 13 -12.83 -15.71 -12.95
C THR A 13 -13.45 -15.94 -14.33
N PHE A 14 -14.64 -15.38 -14.62
CA PHE A 14 -15.38 -15.67 -15.86
C PHE A 14 -15.15 -14.68 -17.00
N LEU A 15 -14.45 -13.57 -16.76
CA LEU A 15 -14.30 -12.49 -17.72
C LEU A 15 -12.82 -12.03 -17.72
N TYR A 16 -12.14 -12.21 -18.84
CA TYR A 16 -10.70 -11.92 -18.99
C TYR A 16 -10.37 -10.41 -19.00
N GLU A 17 -11.37 -9.52 -19.13
CA GLU A 17 -11.24 -8.05 -19.13
C GLU A 17 -12.20 -7.37 -18.10
N THR A 18 -12.23 -7.86 -16.86
CA THR A 18 -13.22 -7.42 -15.83
C THR A 18 -12.98 -6.06 -15.23
N SER A 19 -11.72 -5.70 -14.96
CA SER A 19 -11.42 -4.55 -14.10
C SER A 19 -11.97 -3.23 -14.66
N ALA A 20 -11.89 -3.01 -15.97
CA ALA A 20 -12.45 -1.81 -16.60
C ALA A 20 -13.98 -1.77 -16.52
N LEU A 21 -14.65 -2.90 -16.77
CA LEU A 21 -16.10 -2.98 -16.67
C LEU A 21 -16.57 -2.75 -15.23
N PHE A 22 -15.91 -3.37 -14.26
CA PHE A 22 -16.20 -3.23 -12.83
C PHE A 22 -15.96 -1.79 -12.36
N LEU A 23 -14.86 -1.16 -12.80
CA LEU A 23 -14.55 0.24 -12.56
C LEU A 23 -15.70 1.13 -13.03
N TRP A 24 -16.09 1.05 -14.30
CA TRP A 24 -17.13 1.92 -14.87
C TRP A 24 -18.53 1.62 -14.31
N CYS A 25 -18.86 0.35 -14.06
CA CYS A 25 -20.11 -0.03 -13.38
C CYS A 25 -20.20 0.59 -11.98
N THR A 26 -19.10 0.56 -11.23
CA THR A 26 -19.03 1.11 -9.89
C THR A 26 -19.11 2.64 -9.91
N LEU A 27 -18.37 3.30 -10.81
CA LEU A 27 -18.45 4.76 -10.99
C LEU A 27 -19.85 5.20 -11.41
N PHE A 28 -20.52 4.44 -12.27
CA PHE A 28 -21.91 4.69 -12.65
C PHE A 28 -22.84 4.66 -11.43
N LEU A 29 -22.73 3.65 -10.57
CA LEU A 29 -23.52 3.60 -9.32
C LEU A 29 -23.23 4.82 -8.45
N GLY A 30 -21.96 5.17 -8.26
CA GLY A 30 -21.52 6.32 -7.51
C GLY A 30 -22.12 7.64 -8.00
N GLN A 31 -22.22 7.85 -9.32
CA GLN A 31 -22.88 9.02 -9.90
C GLN A 31 -24.40 8.94 -9.82
N ALA A 32 -25.00 7.75 -9.99
CA ALA A 32 -26.45 7.58 -10.06
C ALA A 32 -27.17 7.94 -8.74
N TRP A 33 -26.54 7.71 -7.59
CA TRP A 33 -27.07 8.09 -6.28
C TRP A 33 -26.44 9.35 -5.69
N ARG A 34 -25.57 10.03 -6.42
CA ARG A 34 -24.97 11.30 -5.99
C ARG A 34 -26.06 12.37 -5.85
N LEU A 35 -26.21 12.93 -4.66
CA LEU A 35 -27.23 13.95 -4.33
C LEU A 35 -28.67 13.48 -4.65
N ASN A 36 -28.93 12.17 -4.61
CA ASN A 36 -30.23 11.59 -4.93
C ASN A 36 -30.65 10.58 -3.85
N GLY A 37 -31.31 11.07 -2.80
CA GLY A 37 -31.76 10.25 -1.67
C GLY A 37 -32.67 9.07 -2.07
N ASN A 38 -33.53 9.25 -3.08
CA ASN A 38 -34.40 8.19 -3.58
C ASN A 38 -33.61 7.03 -4.22
N ALA A 39 -32.50 7.35 -4.89
CA ALA A 39 -31.59 6.34 -5.43
C ALA A 39 -30.85 5.61 -4.30
N CYS A 40 -30.43 6.30 -3.23
CA CYS A 40 -29.82 5.68 -2.05
C CYS A 40 -30.77 4.69 -1.36
N GLU A 41 -32.05 5.04 -1.15
CA GLU A 41 -33.02 4.12 -0.53
C GLU A 41 -33.24 2.87 -1.39
N LYS A 42 -33.30 3.02 -2.72
CA LYS A 42 -33.33 1.87 -3.63
C LYS A 42 -32.06 1.04 -3.57
N ALA A 43 -30.89 1.67 -3.40
CA ALA A 43 -29.61 0.99 -3.26
C ALA A 43 -29.54 0.11 -2.01
N VAL A 44 -30.13 0.56 -0.89
CA VAL A 44 -30.27 -0.23 0.34
C VAL A 44 -31.10 -1.49 0.08
N LEU A 45 -32.24 -1.36 -0.61
CA LEU A 45 -33.13 -2.50 -0.90
C LEU A 45 -32.47 -3.59 -1.75
N ILE A 46 -31.61 -3.20 -2.68
CA ILE A 46 -30.88 -4.15 -3.54
C ILE A 46 -29.52 -4.56 -2.95
N ARG A 47 -29.16 -4.13 -1.73
CA ARG A 47 -27.87 -4.43 -1.07
C ARG A 47 -26.66 -4.02 -1.91
N ALA A 48 -26.77 -2.91 -2.65
CA ALA A 48 -25.65 -2.39 -3.44
C ALA A 48 -24.42 -2.02 -2.59
N PRO A 49 -24.56 -1.38 -1.41
CA PRO A 49 -23.43 -1.09 -0.54
C PRO A 49 -22.67 -2.35 -0.08
N ASP A 50 -23.34 -3.47 0.19
CA ASP A 50 -22.69 -4.73 0.60
C ASP A 50 -21.80 -5.29 -0.51
N THR A 51 -22.28 -5.22 -1.75
CA THR A 51 -21.51 -5.66 -2.93
C THR A 51 -20.28 -4.79 -3.10
N LEU A 52 -20.41 -3.46 -2.97
CA LEU A 52 -19.27 -2.54 -3.05
C LEU A 52 -18.27 -2.72 -1.91
N GLN A 53 -18.74 -2.98 -0.69
CA GLN A 53 -17.86 -3.29 0.46
C GLN A 53 -17.07 -4.58 0.21
N THR A 54 -17.72 -5.60 -0.36
CA THR A 54 -17.05 -6.86 -0.72
C THR A 54 -15.99 -6.62 -1.78
N LEU A 55 -16.32 -5.91 -2.86
CA LEU A 55 -15.37 -5.60 -3.93
C LEU A 55 -14.19 -4.73 -3.45
N LEU A 56 -14.44 -3.72 -2.62
CA LEU A 56 -13.39 -2.95 -1.95
C LEU A 56 -12.44 -3.88 -1.18
N ALA A 57 -13.00 -4.87 -0.48
CA ALA A 57 -12.24 -5.80 0.33
C ALA A 57 -11.61 -6.96 -0.46
N THR A 58 -11.98 -7.26 -1.71
CA THR A 58 -11.48 -8.47 -2.39
C THR A 58 -10.93 -8.26 -3.80
N HIS A 59 -11.20 -7.13 -4.44
CA HIS A 59 -10.80 -6.91 -5.84
C HIS A 59 -9.29 -6.66 -5.97
N ASP A 60 -8.69 -7.25 -7.00
CA ASP A 60 -7.25 -7.20 -7.22
C ASP A 60 -6.76 -5.84 -7.75
N SER A 61 -7.53 -5.20 -8.65
CA SER A 61 -7.20 -3.86 -9.17
C SER A 61 -7.46 -2.75 -8.15
N PRO A 62 -6.46 -1.89 -7.84
CA PRO A 62 -6.62 -0.75 -6.95
C PRO A 62 -7.59 0.30 -7.49
N GLU A 63 -7.72 0.46 -8.81
CA GLU A 63 -8.65 1.42 -9.41
C GLU A 63 -10.11 1.04 -9.14
N VAL A 64 -10.44 -0.26 -9.20
CA VAL A 64 -11.78 -0.75 -8.85
C VAL A 64 -12.04 -0.56 -7.36
N ARG A 65 -11.05 -0.85 -6.49
CA ARG A 65 -11.16 -0.60 -5.04
C ARG A 65 -11.41 0.89 -4.76
N ALA A 66 -10.65 1.78 -5.38
CA ALA A 66 -10.83 3.23 -5.27
C ALA A 66 -12.21 3.67 -5.76
N ALA A 67 -12.71 3.10 -6.86
CA ALA A 67 -14.07 3.36 -7.34
C ALA A 67 -15.17 2.88 -6.37
N CYS A 68 -14.98 1.74 -5.71
CA CYS A 68 -15.89 1.28 -4.67
C CYS A 68 -15.91 2.28 -3.51
N ALA A 69 -14.74 2.75 -3.05
CA ALA A 69 -14.64 3.78 -2.01
C ALA A 69 -15.31 5.10 -2.44
N TYR A 70 -15.08 5.55 -3.68
CA TYR A 70 -15.73 6.71 -4.28
C TYR A 70 -17.27 6.58 -4.25
N ALA A 71 -17.80 5.47 -4.74
CA ALA A 71 -19.23 5.23 -4.82
C ALA A 71 -19.89 5.10 -3.44
N LEU A 72 -19.21 4.47 -2.48
CA LEU A 72 -19.64 4.43 -1.08
C LEU A 72 -19.60 5.84 -0.45
N GLY A 73 -18.59 6.64 -0.77
CA GLY A 73 -18.48 8.03 -0.33
C GLY A 73 -19.62 8.90 -0.85
N THR A 74 -20.00 8.78 -2.13
CA THR A 74 -21.15 9.53 -2.68
C THR A 74 -22.48 9.05 -2.10
N TYR A 75 -22.60 7.77 -1.76
CA TYR A 75 -23.77 7.22 -1.05
C TYR A 75 -23.92 7.82 0.36
N LEU A 76 -22.80 8.00 1.08
CA LEU A 76 -22.76 8.62 2.41
C LEU A 76 -23.02 10.14 2.35
N SER A 77 -22.58 10.81 1.28
CA SER A 77 -22.76 12.24 1.08
C SER A 77 -24.21 12.64 0.75
N SER A 78 -25.00 11.75 0.13
CA SER A 78 -26.35 12.11 -0.31
C SER A 78 -27.30 12.38 0.86
N SER A 79 -27.63 13.65 1.12
CA SER A 79 -28.69 13.99 2.07
C SER A 79 -30.04 13.48 1.58
N ALA A 80 -30.86 12.96 2.49
CA ALA A 80 -32.27 12.74 2.19
C ALA A 80 -32.95 14.11 2.15
N SER A 81 -33.57 14.46 1.03
CA SER A 81 -34.51 15.58 0.99
C SER A 81 -35.68 15.27 1.94
N ASP A 82 -35.83 16.06 3.00
CA ASP A 82 -36.99 16.14 3.90
C ASP A 82 -37.46 14.88 4.66
N ASN A 83 -36.72 13.76 4.63
CA ASN A 83 -37.03 12.59 5.46
C ASN A 83 -35.86 12.23 6.38
N GLU A 84 -36.18 11.87 7.63
CA GLU A 84 -35.24 11.16 8.52
C GLU A 84 -34.63 9.98 7.76
N LEU A 85 -33.30 9.80 7.87
CA LEU A 85 -32.62 8.65 7.28
C LEU A 85 -33.33 7.38 7.75
N SER A 86 -33.71 6.50 6.83
CA SER A 86 -34.30 5.22 7.22
C SER A 86 -33.35 4.50 8.19
N GLU A 87 -33.91 3.84 9.21
CA GLU A 87 -33.09 3.12 10.21
C GLU A 87 -32.13 2.14 9.54
N ARG A 88 -32.60 1.49 8.47
CA ARG A 88 -31.81 0.62 7.59
C ARG A 88 -30.65 1.35 6.92
N ARG A 89 -30.89 2.52 6.33
CA ARG A 89 -29.82 3.34 5.73
C ARG A 89 -28.79 3.76 6.76
N THR A 90 -29.24 4.11 7.97
CA THR A 90 -28.36 4.50 9.07
C THR A 90 -27.46 3.35 9.53
N GLU A 91 -28.01 2.15 9.67
CA GLU A 91 -27.24 0.94 10.01
C GLU A 91 -26.24 0.57 8.91
N GLN A 92 -26.69 0.57 7.65
CA GLN A 92 -25.85 0.31 6.48
C GLN A 92 -24.67 1.29 6.38
N SER A 93 -24.91 2.60 6.62
CA SER A 93 -23.84 3.61 6.60
C SER A 93 -22.79 3.38 7.69
N LYS A 94 -23.16 2.83 8.84
CA LYS A 94 -22.19 2.46 9.89
C LYS A 94 -21.36 1.26 9.47
N GLU A 95 -21.98 0.24 8.87
CA GLU A 95 -21.27 -0.93 8.36
C GLU A 95 -20.22 -0.50 7.32
N VAL A 96 -20.64 0.32 6.34
CA VAL A 96 -19.78 0.93 5.33
C VAL A 96 -18.60 1.66 5.99
N ALA A 97 -18.85 2.49 7.00
CA ALA A 97 -17.78 3.20 7.71
C ALA A 97 -16.78 2.25 8.37
N THR A 98 -17.22 1.13 8.96
CA THR A 98 -16.30 0.15 9.54
C THR A 98 -15.41 -0.55 8.51
N VAL A 99 -15.94 -0.80 7.30
CA VAL A 99 -15.14 -1.38 6.20
C VAL A 99 -14.16 -0.36 5.64
N LEU A 100 -14.61 0.89 5.46
CA LEU A 100 -13.76 2.01 5.04
C LEU A 100 -12.59 2.23 6.01
N VAL A 101 -12.82 2.23 7.34
CA VAL A 101 -11.74 2.37 8.33
C VAL A 101 -10.67 1.28 8.18
N ARG A 102 -11.06 0.02 7.91
CA ARG A 102 -10.09 -1.06 7.65
C ARG A 102 -9.32 -0.83 6.35
N SER A 103 -9.96 -0.21 5.37
CA SER A 103 -9.39 0.08 4.05
C SER A 103 -8.46 1.31 4.04
N LEU A 104 -8.34 2.05 5.15
CA LEU A 104 -7.27 3.03 5.34
C LEU A 104 -5.88 2.39 5.41
N ASN A 105 -5.81 1.07 5.56
CA ASN A 105 -4.58 0.30 5.52
C ASN A 105 -4.34 -0.33 4.12
N ASP A 106 -5.02 0.13 3.06
CA ASP A 106 -4.72 -0.36 1.70
C ASP A 106 -3.30 0.03 1.29
N GLY A 107 -2.61 -0.83 0.53
CA GLY A 107 -1.28 -0.51 0.01
C GLY A 107 -1.31 0.63 -0.98
N SER A 108 -2.44 0.81 -1.67
CA SER A 108 -2.59 1.85 -2.68
C SER A 108 -2.94 3.22 -2.10
N PRO A 109 -2.09 4.25 -2.31
CA PRO A 109 -2.42 5.62 -1.91
C PRO A 109 -3.72 6.12 -2.56
N LEU A 110 -3.99 5.67 -3.80
CA LEU A 110 -5.21 6.01 -4.54
C LEU A 110 -6.47 5.57 -3.80
N VAL A 111 -6.48 4.32 -3.32
CA VAL A 111 -7.59 3.76 -2.53
C VAL A 111 -7.71 4.50 -1.20
N ARG A 112 -6.59 4.72 -0.50
CA ARG A 112 -6.60 5.41 0.80
C ARG A 112 -7.16 6.84 0.71
N GLN A 113 -6.85 7.58 -0.35
CA GLN A 113 -7.38 8.92 -0.60
C GLN A 113 -8.92 8.91 -0.76
N GLU A 114 -9.45 8.01 -1.60
CA GLU A 114 -10.91 7.88 -1.77
C GLU A 114 -11.62 7.42 -0.49
N VAL A 115 -11.01 6.49 0.24
CA VAL A 115 -11.52 6.01 1.53
C VAL A 115 -11.58 7.15 2.54
N LEU A 116 -10.54 7.97 2.64
CA LEU A 116 -10.51 9.12 3.55
C LEU A 116 -11.61 10.13 3.23
N VAL A 117 -11.82 10.46 1.95
CA VAL A 117 -12.91 11.36 1.53
C VAL A 117 -14.28 10.75 1.81
N ALA A 118 -14.45 9.44 1.60
CA ALA A 118 -15.69 8.74 1.95
C ALA A 118 -15.98 8.77 3.46
N LEU A 119 -14.96 8.59 4.30
CA LEU A 119 -15.09 8.72 5.77
C LEU A 119 -15.39 10.16 6.21
N HIS A 120 -14.83 11.16 5.52
CA HIS A 120 -15.20 12.56 5.75
C HIS A 120 -16.68 12.81 5.49
N HIS A 121 -17.24 12.27 4.41
CA HIS A 121 -18.68 12.33 4.16
C HIS A 121 -19.51 11.65 5.25
N PHE A 122 -19.03 10.53 5.80
CA PHE A 122 -19.66 9.91 6.97
C PHE A 122 -19.65 10.84 8.19
N LEU A 123 -18.52 11.50 8.48
CA LEU A 123 -18.43 12.44 9.60
C LEU A 123 -19.42 13.61 9.45
N ILE A 124 -19.55 14.17 8.24
CA ILE A 124 -20.53 15.24 7.97
C ILE A 124 -21.96 14.74 8.21
N LEU A 125 -22.31 13.56 7.68
CA LEU A 125 -23.65 12.97 7.81
C LEU A 125 -24.06 12.77 9.28
N PHE A 126 -23.13 12.29 10.11
CA PHE A 126 -23.38 11.99 11.52
C PHE A 126 -23.05 13.14 12.50
N ALA A 127 -22.39 14.20 12.04
CA ALA A 127 -22.27 15.45 12.77
C ALA A 127 -23.56 16.29 12.73
N GLN A 128 -24.32 16.17 11.63
CA GLN A 128 -25.58 16.89 11.42
C GLN A 128 -26.80 16.22 12.07
N THR A 129 -26.69 14.98 12.53
CA THR A 129 -27.78 14.34 13.29
C THR A 129 -27.81 15.00 14.68
N PRO A 130 -28.90 15.71 15.04
CA PRO A 130 -28.94 16.41 16.32
C PRO A 130 -28.71 15.39 17.43
N THR A 131 -27.66 15.63 18.21
CA THR A 131 -27.55 15.02 19.53
C THR A 131 -28.82 15.43 20.28
N SER A 132 -29.80 14.54 20.34
CA SER A 132 -31.03 14.72 21.09
C SER A 132 -30.66 14.76 22.57
N GLY A 133 -30.27 15.94 23.00
CA GLY A 133 -29.93 16.31 24.36
C GLY A 133 -30.72 17.55 24.72
N THR A 134 -32.00 17.36 25.06
CA THR A 134 -32.65 18.02 26.21
C THR A 134 -33.97 17.28 26.53
N ASN A 135 -33.98 16.66 27.71
CA ASN A 135 -35.13 16.30 28.55
C ASN A 135 -36.18 15.24 28.12
N VAL A 136 -36.51 14.43 29.14
CA VAL A 136 -37.72 13.60 29.38
C VAL A 136 -37.68 12.13 28.94
N ALA A 137 -37.54 11.29 29.97
CA ALA A 137 -38.14 9.97 30.23
C ALA A 137 -38.34 8.94 29.09
N SER A 138 -37.86 7.72 29.38
CA SER A 138 -38.27 6.43 28.81
C SER A 138 -38.25 6.30 27.28
N ASN A 139 -37.10 5.94 26.71
CA ASN A 139 -37.04 5.41 25.35
C ASN A 139 -36.08 4.20 25.29
N PRO A 140 -36.45 3.06 24.67
CA PRO A 140 -35.65 1.82 24.69
C PRO A 140 -34.38 1.87 23.82
N ASN A 141 -34.18 2.93 23.01
CA ASN A 141 -33.09 3.02 22.03
C ASN A 141 -31.73 3.55 22.56
N ARG A 142 -31.45 3.35 23.86
CA ARG A 142 -30.19 3.81 24.49
C ARG A 142 -28.94 3.13 23.90
N ALA A 143 -29.07 1.88 23.47
CA ALA A 143 -28.00 1.10 22.85
C ALA A 143 -27.63 1.64 21.46
N GLY A 144 -28.62 1.97 20.61
CA GLY A 144 -28.38 2.51 19.26
C GLY A 144 -27.65 3.86 19.27
N ASN A 145 -28.04 4.76 20.18
CA ASN A 145 -27.36 6.05 20.35
C ASN A 145 -25.92 5.92 20.88
N LEU A 146 -25.65 4.92 21.73
CA LEU A 146 -24.29 4.64 22.19
C LEU A 146 -23.43 4.07 21.05
N LEU A 147 -24.00 3.15 20.26
CA LEU A 147 -23.31 2.56 19.11
C LEU A 147 -22.91 3.62 18.08
N ASN A 148 -23.79 4.60 17.82
CA ASN A 148 -23.51 5.72 16.92
C ASN A 148 -22.29 6.52 17.37
N LYS A 149 -22.20 6.83 18.67
CA LYS A 149 -21.05 7.52 19.24
C LYS A 149 -19.77 6.70 19.15
N THR A 150 -19.86 5.37 19.31
CA THR A 150 -18.68 4.50 19.19
C THR A 150 -18.13 4.40 17.77
N VAL A 151 -18.98 4.27 16.75
CA VAL A 151 -18.52 4.21 15.35
C VAL A 151 -17.95 5.55 14.93
N PHE A 152 -18.62 6.64 15.26
CA PHE A 152 -18.13 8.00 14.99
C PHE A 152 -16.74 8.23 15.60
N TYR A 153 -16.56 7.91 16.88
CA TYR A 153 -15.26 8.04 17.56
C TYR A 153 -14.16 7.21 16.89
N LYS A 154 -14.46 5.95 16.55
CA LYS A 154 -13.50 5.07 15.84
C LYS A 154 -13.09 5.63 14.48
N VAL A 155 -14.02 6.23 13.73
CA VAL A 155 -13.71 6.88 12.45
C VAL A 155 -12.80 8.08 12.67
N THR A 156 -13.11 8.94 13.64
CA THR A 156 -12.28 10.11 13.96
C THR A 156 -10.88 9.71 14.42
N GLU A 157 -10.76 8.70 15.30
CA GLU A 157 -9.48 8.16 15.78
C GLU A 157 -8.66 7.56 14.63
N ALA A 158 -9.29 6.81 13.73
CA ALA A 158 -8.62 6.25 12.56
C ALA A 158 -8.07 7.36 11.63
N ILE A 159 -8.84 8.40 11.37
CA ILE A 159 -8.39 9.56 10.58
C ILE A 159 -7.22 10.29 11.28
N GLN A 160 -7.29 10.49 12.59
CA GLN A 160 -6.19 11.08 13.35
C GLN A 160 -4.92 10.22 13.31
N THR A 161 -5.08 8.90 13.31
CA THR A 161 -3.95 7.97 13.18
C THR A 161 -3.28 8.11 11.82
N VAL A 162 -4.06 8.25 10.74
CA VAL A 162 -3.51 8.49 9.39
C VAL A 162 -2.70 9.80 9.35
N ALA A 163 -3.17 10.87 10.00
CA ALA A 163 -2.48 12.16 10.03
C ALA A 163 -1.06 12.06 10.62
N SER A 164 -0.85 11.17 11.59
CA SER A 164 0.43 11.03 12.30
C SER A 164 1.33 9.92 11.76
N SER A 165 0.78 8.94 11.03
CA SER A 165 1.49 7.71 10.67
C SER A 165 1.62 7.44 9.17
N ASP A 166 0.78 8.03 8.30
CA ASP A 166 0.84 7.71 6.87
C ASP A 166 2.15 8.22 6.25
N PRO A 167 2.87 7.38 5.48
CA PRO A 167 4.12 7.78 4.87
C PRO A 167 3.96 8.73 3.68
N SER A 168 2.77 8.80 3.08
CA SER A 168 2.47 9.68 1.95
C SER A 168 2.15 11.09 2.44
N HIS A 169 2.94 12.05 1.98
CA HIS A 169 2.70 13.46 2.28
C HIS A 169 1.34 13.96 1.77
N GLU A 170 0.90 13.49 0.61
CA GLU A 170 -0.41 13.85 0.06
C GLU A 170 -1.56 13.37 0.96
N MET A 171 -1.42 12.19 1.56
CA MET A 171 -2.41 11.68 2.51
C MET A 171 -2.45 12.49 3.79
N VAL A 172 -1.29 12.85 4.34
CA VAL A 172 -1.22 13.69 5.54
C VAL A 172 -1.89 15.05 5.28
N GLN A 173 -1.58 15.70 4.16
CA GLN A 173 -2.21 16.97 3.77
C GLN A 173 -3.72 16.86 3.60
N LEU A 174 -4.20 15.79 2.95
CA LEU A 174 -5.63 15.55 2.78
C LEU A 174 -6.31 15.32 4.15
N THR A 175 -5.64 14.63 5.06
CA THR A 175 -6.13 14.37 6.41
C THR A 175 -6.23 15.65 7.24
N GLU A 176 -5.21 16.51 7.17
CA GLU A 176 -5.23 17.84 7.81
C GLU A 176 -6.38 18.70 7.27
N ALA A 177 -6.63 18.66 5.95
CA ALA A 177 -7.75 19.35 5.34
C ALA A 177 -9.10 18.82 5.83
N VAL A 178 -9.26 17.50 5.96
CA VAL A 178 -10.46 16.85 6.52
C VAL A 178 -10.71 17.28 7.97
N LEU A 179 -9.67 17.26 8.81
CA LEU A 179 -9.77 17.64 10.22
C LEU A 179 -10.07 19.14 10.42
N THR A 180 -9.56 20.00 9.53
CA THR A 180 -9.78 21.45 9.60
C THR A 180 -11.14 21.86 9.03
N ARG A 181 -11.59 21.20 7.95
CA ARG A 181 -12.81 21.56 7.19
C ARG A 181 -13.97 20.61 7.50
N SER A 182 -14.29 20.44 8.79
CA SER A 182 -15.20 19.40 9.29
C SER A 182 -16.64 19.43 8.72
N LEU A 183 -17.08 20.53 8.08
CA LEU A 183 -18.43 20.69 7.55
C LEU A 183 -18.49 20.93 6.03
N GLU A 184 -17.35 21.01 5.34
CA GLU A 184 -17.31 21.23 3.90
C GLU A 184 -17.02 19.93 3.16
N THR A 185 -17.79 19.61 2.13
CA THR A 185 -17.57 18.40 1.34
C THR A 185 -16.28 18.51 0.53
N LEU A 186 -15.36 17.58 0.76
CA LEU A 186 -14.14 17.44 -0.03
C LEU A 186 -14.37 16.44 -1.15
N ASN A 187 -13.77 16.67 -2.32
CA ASN A 187 -13.80 15.74 -3.45
C ASN A 187 -12.40 15.59 -4.01
N THR A 188 -12.06 14.38 -4.44
CA THR A 188 -10.83 14.10 -5.17
C THR A 188 -11.00 14.35 -6.68
N THR A 189 -9.90 14.25 -7.41
CA THR A 189 -9.88 14.28 -8.88
C THR A 189 -10.02 12.89 -9.51
N PHE A 190 -10.20 11.82 -8.72
CA PHE A 190 -10.18 10.43 -9.18
C PHE A 190 -11.17 10.14 -10.31
N PHE A 191 -12.43 10.59 -10.19
CA PHE A 191 -13.41 10.40 -11.26
C PHE A 191 -12.99 11.10 -12.57
N GLN A 192 -12.43 12.31 -12.47
CA GLN A 192 -11.96 13.06 -13.64
C GLN A 192 -10.74 12.42 -14.27
N TRP A 193 -9.82 11.89 -13.44
CA TRP A 193 -8.69 11.09 -13.86
C TRP A 193 -9.12 9.80 -14.56
N CYS A 194 -10.12 9.07 -14.04
CA CYS A 194 -10.69 7.91 -14.75
C CYS A 194 -11.27 8.32 -16.12
N CYS A 195 -11.96 9.47 -16.19
CA CYS A 195 -12.53 9.97 -17.44
C CYS A 195 -11.49 10.43 -18.46
N SER A 196 -10.28 10.83 -18.03
CA SER A 196 -9.23 11.22 -18.96
C SER A 196 -8.76 10.06 -19.83
N ARG A 197 -8.95 8.81 -19.39
CA ARG A 197 -8.68 7.60 -20.18
C ARG A 197 -9.38 7.59 -21.54
N PHE A 198 -10.58 8.17 -21.64
CA PHE A 198 -11.32 8.27 -22.91
C PHE A 198 -10.85 9.41 -23.82
N ARG A 199 -9.96 10.29 -23.33
CA ARG A 199 -9.34 11.35 -24.12
C ARG A 199 -8.09 10.87 -24.85
N GLU A 200 -7.52 9.76 -24.41
CA GLU A 200 -6.34 9.14 -25.02
C GLU A 200 -6.75 8.21 -26.17
N SER A 201 -5.97 8.20 -27.25
CA SER A 201 -6.27 7.35 -28.40
C SER A 201 -6.01 5.87 -28.07
N ASN A 202 -7.03 5.02 -28.23
CA ASN A 202 -6.91 3.57 -28.08
C ASN A 202 -6.33 2.87 -29.33
N THR A 203 -5.88 3.60 -30.34
CA THR A 203 -5.53 3.04 -31.66
C THR A 203 -4.05 2.67 -31.86
N ILE A 204 -3.18 2.87 -30.87
CA ILE A 204 -1.74 2.57 -31.02
C ILE A 204 -1.47 1.14 -30.54
N VAL A 205 -1.51 0.19 -31.47
CA VAL A 205 -0.91 -1.14 -31.30
C VAL A 205 0.48 -1.07 -31.91
N ARG A 206 1.53 -1.27 -31.11
CA ARG A 206 2.88 -1.53 -31.62
C ARG A 206 3.26 -2.97 -31.31
N ASP A 207 3.55 -3.72 -32.37
CA ASP A 207 4.06 -5.08 -32.31
C ASP A 207 5.52 -5.02 -31.86
N LEU A 208 5.79 -5.36 -30.60
CA LEU A 208 7.11 -5.31 -29.95
C LEU A 208 8.01 -6.49 -30.34
N GLY A 209 8.00 -6.89 -31.62
CA GLY A 209 9.04 -7.71 -32.26
C GLY A 209 9.43 -9.03 -31.56
N SER A 210 8.58 -9.59 -30.69
CA SER A 210 8.88 -10.79 -29.88
C SER A 210 7.82 -11.88 -29.98
N GLY A 211 6.86 -11.75 -30.91
CA GLY A 211 5.84 -12.78 -31.15
C GLY A 211 4.80 -12.95 -30.03
N ILE A 212 4.80 -12.06 -29.04
CA ILE A 212 3.74 -11.96 -28.02
C ILE A 212 2.97 -10.67 -28.30
N ALA A 213 1.85 -10.80 -29.03
CA ALA A 213 0.88 -9.72 -29.16
C ALA A 213 0.16 -9.57 -27.82
N GLN A 214 0.69 -8.73 -26.94
CA GLN A 214 -0.05 -8.28 -25.76
C GLN A 214 -0.77 -6.99 -26.14
N GLN A 215 -2.10 -6.96 -25.96
CA GLN A 215 -2.86 -5.70 -26.01
C GLN A 215 -2.29 -4.77 -24.94
N CYS A 216 -1.43 -3.84 -25.34
CA CYS A 216 -0.97 -2.78 -24.45
C CYS A 216 -2.15 -1.85 -24.14
N GLY A 217 -2.54 -1.80 -22.87
CA GLY A 217 -3.32 -0.71 -22.32
C GLY A 217 -2.59 0.62 -22.52
N ALA A 218 -3.34 1.65 -22.92
CA ALA A 218 -2.85 2.91 -23.45
C ALA A 218 -2.18 3.86 -22.43
N LEU A 219 -1.18 3.43 -21.66
CA LEU A 219 -0.48 4.29 -20.69
C LEU A 219 0.92 4.75 -21.12
N TYR A 220 1.45 4.25 -22.24
CA TYR A 220 2.74 4.71 -22.75
C TYR A 220 2.58 5.14 -24.21
N SER A 221 2.56 6.46 -24.42
CA SER A 221 3.11 7.01 -25.66
C SER A 221 4.60 6.69 -25.64
N GLU A 222 4.99 5.45 -25.96
CA GLU A 222 6.39 5.13 -26.21
C GLU A 222 6.78 5.87 -27.49
N ASP A 223 7.25 7.11 -27.32
CA ASP A 223 8.00 7.81 -28.35
C ASP A 223 9.08 6.84 -28.87
N GLU A 224 9.27 6.75 -30.19
CA GLU A 224 10.22 5.80 -30.81
C GLU A 224 11.63 5.88 -30.20
N HIS A 225 11.99 7.02 -29.60
CA HIS A 225 13.27 7.21 -28.91
C HIS A 225 13.41 6.35 -27.65
N ASP A 226 12.33 6.08 -26.91
CA ASP A 226 12.39 5.32 -25.67
C ASP A 226 12.51 3.82 -25.91
N CYS A 227 11.95 3.29 -27.00
CA CYS A 227 12.11 1.86 -27.33
C CYS A 227 13.57 1.54 -27.70
N PHE A 228 14.25 2.43 -28.45
CA PHE A 228 15.68 2.29 -28.71
C PHE A 228 16.50 2.41 -27.42
N ALA A 229 16.21 3.40 -26.57
CA ALA A 229 16.90 3.56 -25.29
C ALA A 229 16.72 2.30 -24.40
N ARG A 230 15.52 1.72 -24.36
CA ARG A 230 15.23 0.45 -23.69
C ARG A 230 16.08 -0.68 -24.24
N SER A 231 16.09 -0.88 -25.56
CA SER A 231 16.92 -1.93 -26.18
C SER A 231 18.41 -1.77 -25.85
N GLY A 232 18.90 -0.53 -25.81
CA GLY A 232 20.26 -0.19 -25.38
C GLY A 232 20.54 -0.58 -23.92
N ARG A 233 19.62 -0.28 -22.99
CA ARG A 233 19.72 -0.69 -21.57
C ARG A 233 19.79 -2.22 -21.43
N TYR A 234 18.92 -2.95 -22.13
CA TYR A 234 18.92 -4.41 -22.10
C TYR A 234 20.23 -5.01 -22.64
N TRP A 235 20.76 -4.45 -23.72
CA TRP A 235 22.06 -4.85 -24.26
C TRP A 235 23.20 -4.57 -23.28
N ARG A 236 23.27 -3.36 -22.70
CA ARG A 236 24.24 -2.99 -21.64
C ARG A 236 24.19 -4.00 -20.48
N ASN A 237 22.99 -4.30 -19.98
CA ASN A 237 22.76 -5.25 -18.90
C ASN A 237 23.20 -6.67 -19.28
N HIS A 238 22.96 -7.11 -20.52
CA HIS A 238 23.42 -8.40 -21.01
C HIS A 238 24.96 -8.48 -21.02
N CYS A 239 25.63 -7.45 -21.51
CA CYS A 239 27.10 -7.37 -21.50
C CYS A 239 27.68 -7.41 -20.08
N ILE A 240 27.09 -6.68 -19.13
CA ILE A 240 27.51 -6.71 -17.72
C ILE A 240 27.34 -8.12 -17.13
N ARG A 241 26.19 -8.77 -17.37
CA ARG A 241 25.92 -10.11 -16.81
C ARG A 241 26.84 -11.19 -17.37
N THR A 242 27.18 -11.10 -18.66
CA THR A 242 28.02 -12.06 -19.38
C THR A 242 29.51 -11.77 -19.28
N ASN A 243 29.91 -10.68 -18.62
CA ASN A 243 31.31 -10.31 -18.49
C ASN A 243 32.10 -11.40 -17.73
N PRO A 244 33.12 -12.03 -18.36
CA PRO A 244 33.88 -13.12 -17.75
C PRO A 244 34.71 -12.67 -16.52
N SER A 245 34.98 -11.38 -16.38
CA SER A 245 35.70 -10.84 -15.20
C SER A 245 34.94 -11.06 -13.87
N ARG A 246 33.64 -11.39 -13.91
CA ARG A 246 32.85 -11.75 -12.72
C ARG A 246 33.33 -13.04 -12.05
N LEU A 247 34.05 -13.90 -12.77
CA LEU A 247 34.62 -15.15 -12.27
C LEU A 247 36.10 -15.00 -11.89
N ALA A 248 36.64 -13.77 -11.89
CA ALA A 248 38.04 -13.54 -11.54
C ALA A 248 38.29 -13.86 -10.06
N ASP A 249 39.44 -14.48 -9.81
CA ASP A 249 39.88 -14.90 -8.48
C ASP A 249 40.25 -13.67 -7.63
N PHE A 250 39.43 -13.36 -6.62
CA PHE A 250 39.61 -12.20 -5.73
C PHE A 250 40.74 -12.42 -4.71
N GLN A 251 41.96 -12.68 -5.16
CA GLN A 251 43.03 -13.02 -4.23
C GLN A 251 43.50 -11.81 -3.41
N HIS A 252 43.33 -10.57 -3.89
CA HIS A 252 43.80 -9.35 -3.20
C HIS A 252 42.93 -8.10 -3.49
N MET A 253 41.78 -7.95 -2.83
CA MET A 253 41.02 -6.68 -2.87
C MET A 253 41.59 -5.66 -1.87
N ARG A 254 42.45 -4.74 -2.34
CA ARG A 254 43.00 -3.64 -1.52
C ARG A 254 42.95 -2.27 -2.19
N GLU A 255 42.32 -2.18 -3.35
CA GLU A 255 42.23 -0.93 -4.09
C GLU A 255 41.11 -0.04 -3.55
N THR A 256 41.47 1.17 -3.13
CA THR A 256 40.50 2.18 -2.72
C THR A 256 40.10 2.99 -3.94
N MET A 257 38.90 2.73 -4.46
CA MET A 257 38.37 3.47 -5.62
C MET A 257 38.03 4.93 -5.28
N PHE A 258 37.48 5.17 -4.09
CA PHE A 258 37.11 6.53 -3.66
C PHE A 258 37.04 6.65 -2.13
N ASN A 259 37.15 7.89 -1.64
CA ASN A 259 36.90 8.25 -0.25
C ASN A 259 36.10 9.56 -0.23
N SER A 260 34.93 9.53 0.41
CA SER A 260 34.06 10.71 0.55
C SER A 260 33.61 10.85 2.00
N ARG A 261 33.51 12.10 2.46
CA ARG A 261 33.08 12.44 3.82
C ARG A 261 31.78 13.22 3.77
N VAL A 262 30.76 12.74 4.48
CA VAL A 262 29.52 13.48 4.74
C VAL A 262 29.61 14.08 6.14
N SER A 263 29.46 15.40 6.24
CA SER A 263 29.46 16.10 7.53
C SER A 263 28.22 15.74 8.35
N ASN A 264 28.40 15.43 9.64
CA ASN A 264 27.32 15.18 10.60
C ASN A 264 26.31 14.10 10.17
N ALA A 265 26.77 13.03 9.52
CA ALA A 265 25.92 11.89 9.18
C ALA A 265 26.73 10.59 9.17
N ILE A 266 26.10 9.49 9.57
CA ILE A 266 26.70 8.13 9.56
C ILE A 266 26.07 7.33 8.43
N PRO A 267 26.84 6.66 7.55
CA PRO A 267 26.28 5.75 6.55
C PRO A 267 25.72 4.50 7.24
N LEU A 268 24.46 4.17 6.96
CA LEU A 268 23.74 3.05 7.59
C LEU A 268 23.47 1.90 6.61
N VAL A 269 22.99 2.23 5.41
CA VAL A 269 22.65 1.24 4.37
C VAL A 269 23.35 1.63 3.08
N LEU A 270 23.97 0.66 2.42
CA LEU A 270 24.68 0.84 1.16
C LEU A 270 24.15 -0.15 0.13
N ARG A 271 23.86 0.32 -1.08
CA ARG A 271 23.49 -0.52 -2.22
C ARG A 271 24.13 -0.03 -3.50
N LEU A 272 24.89 -0.91 -4.14
CA LEU A 272 25.35 -0.71 -5.51
C LEU A 272 24.19 -0.95 -6.45
N HIS A 273 24.02 -0.06 -7.42
CA HIS A 273 23.06 -0.32 -8.48
C HIS A 273 23.57 -1.48 -9.36
N PRO A 274 22.72 -2.45 -9.77
CA PRO A 274 23.21 -3.67 -10.45
C PRO A 274 23.80 -3.46 -11.85
N TYR A 275 23.58 -2.29 -12.45
CA TYR A 275 23.72 -2.07 -13.89
C TYR A 275 24.31 -0.71 -14.26
N GLU A 276 23.81 0.36 -13.65
CA GLU A 276 24.43 1.70 -13.62
C GLU A 276 25.57 1.79 -12.60
N ASP A 277 26.59 2.62 -12.90
CA ASP A 277 27.83 2.74 -12.13
C ASP A 277 27.73 3.77 -10.99
N TYR A 278 26.81 3.51 -10.05
CA TYR A 278 26.68 4.33 -8.84
C TYR A 278 26.35 3.52 -7.59
N LEU A 279 26.64 4.14 -6.44
CA LEU A 279 26.35 3.65 -5.10
C LEU A 279 25.35 4.58 -4.41
N ALA A 280 24.27 4.00 -3.91
CA ALA A 280 23.31 4.67 -3.05
C ALA A 280 23.65 4.41 -1.58
N VAL A 281 23.74 5.47 -0.79
CA VAL A 281 24.11 5.44 0.64
C VAL A 281 23.05 6.15 1.46
N ALA A 282 22.31 5.39 2.26
CA ALA A 282 21.40 5.93 3.25
C ALA A 282 22.17 6.34 4.50
N ASN A 283 21.84 7.51 5.05
CA ASN A 283 22.52 8.04 6.23
C ASN A 283 21.60 8.15 7.46
N SER A 284 22.20 8.42 8.61
CA SER A 284 21.52 8.59 9.90
C SER A 284 20.52 9.75 9.95
N ASN A 285 20.55 10.65 8.97
CA ASN A 285 19.63 11.79 8.89
C ASN A 285 18.39 11.48 8.04
N GLY A 286 18.23 10.23 7.57
CA GLY A 286 17.10 9.81 6.74
C GLY A 286 17.20 10.26 5.28
N ASN A 287 18.41 10.61 4.82
CA ASN A 287 18.66 11.00 3.43
C ASN A 287 19.42 9.90 2.68
N LEU A 288 19.19 9.84 1.37
CA LEU A 288 19.87 8.94 0.45
C LEU A 288 20.81 9.74 -0.46
N ASN A 289 22.12 9.48 -0.37
CA ASN A 289 23.14 10.11 -1.19
C ASN A 289 23.59 9.16 -2.30
N PHE A 290 23.75 9.68 -3.51
CA PHE A 290 24.22 8.92 -4.67
C PHE A 290 25.65 9.30 -5.03
N TYR A 291 26.52 8.31 -5.17
CA TYR A 291 27.91 8.46 -5.55
C TYR A 291 28.16 7.75 -6.87
N GLU A 292 28.57 8.49 -7.90
CA GLU A 292 28.88 7.95 -9.22
C GLU A 292 30.36 7.58 -9.31
N PHE A 293 30.68 6.49 -10.00
CA PHE A 293 32.06 6.00 -10.14
C PHE A 293 32.71 6.42 -11.45
N ASP A 294 31.94 6.94 -12.41
CA ASP A 294 32.45 7.39 -13.69
C ASP A 294 33.25 8.69 -13.55
N GLY A 295 34.57 8.58 -13.72
CA GLY A 295 35.48 9.72 -13.65
C GLY A 295 35.92 10.03 -12.22
N THR A 296 35.74 11.27 -11.77
CA THR A 296 36.07 11.66 -10.39
C THR A 296 34.88 11.37 -9.47
N PRO A 297 34.99 10.40 -8.55
CA PRO A 297 33.87 9.98 -7.72
C PRO A 297 33.36 11.13 -6.88
N CYS A 298 32.13 11.56 -7.15
CA CYS A 298 31.50 12.69 -6.49
C CYS A 298 30.05 12.39 -6.11
N SER A 299 29.53 13.14 -5.14
CA SER A 299 28.12 13.05 -4.75
C SER A 299 27.27 13.71 -5.82
N LYS A 300 26.44 12.93 -6.51
CA LYS A 300 25.59 13.38 -7.63
C LYS A 300 24.33 14.08 -7.15
N ALA A 301 23.65 13.49 -6.17
CA ALA A 301 22.39 13.99 -5.65
C ALA A 301 22.12 13.48 -4.23
N THR A 302 21.21 14.15 -3.54
CA THR A 302 20.68 13.76 -2.23
C THR A 302 19.16 13.74 -2.29
N LEU A 303 18.57 12.57 -2.09
CA LEU A 303 17.13 12.39 -1.95
C LEU A 303 16.74 12.45 -0.47
N LYS A 304 15.73 13.26 -0.15
CA LYS A 304 15.11 13.30 1.18
C LYS A 304 13.96 12.30 1.23
N VAL A 305 14.11 11.23 2.00
CA VAL A 305 13.18 10.09 1.98
C VAL A 305 12.06 10.23 3.01
N GLY A 306 12.38 10.71 4.21
CA GLY A 306 11.47 10.69 5.37
C GLY A 306 11.14 12.07 5.94
N ALA A 307 10.22 12.08 6.91
CA ALA A 307 10.13 13.17 7.87
C ALA A 307 11.44 13.26 8.67
N VAL A 308 11.77 14.46 9.17
CA VAL A 308 13.00 14.68 9.93
C VAL A 308 13.07 13.72 11.11
N GLY A 309 14.07 12.82 11.12
CA GLY A 309 14.32 11.88 12.22
C GLY A 309 13.97 10.41 11.94
N SER A 310 13.36 10.07 10.80
CA SER A 310 13.16 8.67 10.42
C SER A 310 14.45 8.04 9.88
N ILE A 311 14.71 6.80 10.28
CA ILE A 311 15.88 6.03 9.88
C ILE A 311 15.52 5.12 8.69
N ILE A 312 16.43 5.05 7.72
CA ILE A 312 16.33 4.12 6.60
C ILE A 312 17.01 2.81 7.02
N ASP A 313 16.23 1.74 7.17
CA ASP A 313 16.73 0.42 7.56
C ASP A 313 17.04 -0.46 6.35
N THR A 314 16.31 -0.27 5.24
CA THR A 314 16.48 -1.05 4.03
C THR A 314 16.39 -0.22 2.77
N LEU A 315 17.13 -0.66 1.75
CA LEU A 315 17.25 -0.03 0.45
C LEU A 315 17.36 -1.14 -0.60
N ASP A 316 16.57 -1.03 -1.66
CA ASP A 316 16.60 -1.91 -2.81
C ASP A 316 16.16 -1.18 -4.10
N PHE A 317 16.44 -1.79 -5.25
CA PHE A 317 16.13 -1.25 -6.58
C PHE A 317 15.08 -2.12 -7.29
N ILE A 318 13.89 -1.54 -7.51
CA ILE A 318 12.84 -2.15 -8.30
C ILE A 318 13.07 -1.77 -9.77
N ASN A 319 12.84 -2.70 -10.70
CA ASN A 319 12.98 -2.49 -12.14
C ASN A 319 14.38 -1.99 -12.58
N ALA A 320 15.43 -2.37 -11.83
CA ALA A 320 16.81 -1.95 -12.07
C ALA A 320 17.32 -2.20 -13.51
N HIS A 321 16.70 -3.14 -14.22
CA HIS A 321 17.06 -3.50 -15.59
C HIS A 321 16.57 -2.53 -16.66
N ASP A 322 15.67 -1.59 -16.33
CA ASP A 322 15.07 -0.68 -17.29
C ASP A 322 14.88 0.73 -16.71
N ARG A 323 13.71 1.01 -16.11
CA ARG A 323 13.45 2.26 -15.39
C ARG A 323 13.44 1.96 -13.90
N THR A 324 14.54 2.29 -13.23
CA THR A 324 14.73 1.94 -11.84
C THR A 324 13.86 2.79 -10.92
N LEU A 325 13.22 2.12 -9.97
CA LEU A 325 12.59 2.73 -8.82
C LEU A 325 13.38 2.38 -7.57
N ILE A 326 13.44 3.31 -6.63
CA ILE A 326 14.17 3.16 -5.38
C ILE A 326 13.16 2.79 -4.30
N CYS A 327 13.31 1.58 -3.75
CA CYS A 327 12.50 1.09 -2.65
C CYS A 327 13.23 1.31 -1.33
N VAL A 328 12.61 2.03 -0.41
CA VAL A 328 13.16 2.32 0.91
C VAL A 328 12.20 1.85 1.99
N GLY A 329 12.71 1.09 2.95
CA GLY A 329 12.01 0.73 4.18
C GLY A 329 12.52 1.55 5.36
N THR A 330 11.61 2.17 6.09
CA THR A 330 11.93 3.01 7.26
C THR A 330 11.65 2.29 8.58
N ASP A 331 12.30 2.75 9.65
CA ASP A 331 12.12 2.32 11.04
C ASP A 331 10.66 2.30 11.53
N THR A 332 9.81 3.13 10.93
CA THR A 332 8.36 3.16 11.19
C THR A 332 7.58 1.98 10.57
N GLY A 333 8.25 1.07 9.86
CA GLY A 333 7.60 -0.02 9.12
C GLY A 333 6.93 0.44 7.82
N ALA A 334 7.24 1.65 7.35
CA ALA A 334 6.74 2.17 6.09
C ALA A 334 7.66 1.81 4.92
N ILE A 335 7.05 1.55 3.78
CA ILE A 335 7.74 1.39 2.50
C ILE A 335 7.44 2.62 1.65
N ARG A 336 8.49 3.16 1.02
CA ARG A 336 8.42 4.31 0.12
C ARG A 336 9.13 3.95 -1.19
N ILE A 337 8.46 4.20 -2.31
CA ILE A 337 8.98 3.95 -3.65
C ILE A 337 9.16 5.30 -4.35
N PHE A 338 10.38 5.58 -4.78
CA PHE A 338 10.72 6.79 -5.52
C PHE A 338 11.11 6.46 -6.96
N ASP A 339 10.79 7.35 -7.88
CA ASP A 339 11.40 7.34 -9.21
C ASP A 339 12.86 7.78 -9.09
N GLU A 340 13.80 6.99 -9.64
CA GLU A 340 15.21 7.35 -9.63
C GLU A 340 15.45 8.65 -10.41
N SER A 341 14.79 8.80 -11.57
CA SER A 341 15.09 9.89 -12.50
C SER A 341 14.56 11.24 -12.02
N THR A 342 13.32 11.29 -11.55
CA THR A 342 12.68 12.51 -11.05
C THR A 342 12.82 12.71 -9.55
N GLN A 343 13.29 11.70 -8.80
CA GLN A 343 13.36 11.70 -7.34
C GLN A 343 12.01 11.98 -6.65
N ARG A 344 10.91 11.74 -7.36
CA ARG A 344 9.55 11.92 -6.84
C ARG A 344 9.08 10.64 -6.18
N LEU A 345 8.34 10.79 -5.09
CA LEU A 345 7.62 9.68 -4.46
C LEU A 345 6.53 9.19 -5.42
N ILE A 346 6.54 7.91 -5.75
CA ILE A 346 5.52 7.25 -6.59
C ILE A 346 4.43 6.66 -5.72
N SER A 347 4.82 5.87 -4.72
CA SER A 347 3.89 5.20 -3.82
C SER A 347 4.53 5.00 -2.45
N SER A 348 3.69 4.91 -1.43
CA SER A 348 4.12 4.57 -0.08
C SER A 348 2.97 4.00 0.73
N TRP A 349 3.28 3.13 1.68
CA TRP A 349 2.30 2.54 2.60
C TRP A 349 2.98 1.99 3.85
N ILE A 350 2.20 1.76 4.90
CA ILE A 350 2.66 1.07 6.10
C ILE A 350 2.60 -0.44 5.82
N ALA A 351 3.74 -1.12 5.83
CA ALA A 351 3.83 -2.53 5.44
C ALA A 351 3.51 -3.50 6.59
N LEU A 352 3.67 -3.04 7.83
CA LEU A 352 3.46 -3.83 9.05
C LEU A 352 2.45 -3.14 9.95
N TYR A 353 1.45 -3.90 10.40
CA TYR A 353 0.46 -3.41 11.34
C TYR A 353 0.69 -4.05 12.71
N ASP A 354 0.45 -3.28 13.78
CA ASP A 354 0.39 -3.83 15.12
C ASP A 354 -0.87 -4.70 15.26
N HIS A 355 -0.67 -6.00 15.50
CA HIS A 355 -1.74 -6.98 15.68
C HIS A 355 -2.66 -6.66 16.87
N GLN A 356 -2.32 -5.72 17.75
CA GLN A 356 -3.21 -5.26 18.82
C GLN A 356 -4.47 -4.55 18.29
N THR A 357 -4.48 -4.07 17.05
CA THR A 357 -5.56 -3.21 16.51
C THR A 357 -6.51 -3.89 15.51
N GLN A 358 -6.25 -5.14 15.09
CA GLN A 358 -7.11 -5.81 14.11
C GLN A 358 -8.04 -6.87 14.73
N LEU A 359 -9.33 -6.51 14.78
CA LEU A 359 -10.48 -7.41 14.97
C LEU A 359 -10.72 -8.28 13.72
N HIS A 360 -9.76 -9.11 13.31
CA HIS A 360 -9.98 -10.09 12.24
C HIS A 360 -10.46 -11.44 12.82
N PRO A 361 -11.55 -12.01 12.29
CA PRO A 361 -11.93 -13.40 12.54
C PRO A 361 -11.17 -14.28 11.54
N SER A 362 -9.93 -14.63 11.84
CA SER A 362 -9.24 -15.73 11.18
C SER A 362 -8.82 -16.75 12.24
N HIS A 363 -8.96 -18.03 11.91
CA HIS A 363 -8.86 -19.20 12.80
C HIS A 363 -7.46 -19.47 13.40
N HIS A 364 -6.65 -18.45 13.59
CA HIS A 364 -5.37 -18.57 14.28
C HIS A 364 -5.57 -18.20 15.75
N ARG A 365 -5.12 -19.14 16.59
CA ARG A 365 -5.19 -19.14 18.06
C ARG A 365 -5.00 -17.72 18.62
N PRO A 366 -5.85 -17.25 19.57
CA PRO A 366 -5.59 -15.98 20.23
C PRO A 366 -4.18 -16.03 20.80
N ALA A 367 -3.34 -15.10 20.36
CA ALA A 367 -2.02 -14.89 20.95
C ALA A 367 -2.21 -14.84 22.47
N ALA A 368 -1.40 -15.63 23.18
CA ALA A 368 -1.41 -15.63 24.62
C ALA A 368 -1.30 -14.18 25.12
N LYS A 369 -2.05 -13.85 26.17
CA LYS A 369 -1.91 -12.58 26.90
C LYS A 369 -0.43 -12.20 26.98
N PRO A 370 -0.07 -10.91 26.87
CA PRO A 370 1.30 -10.48 27.09
C PRO A 370 1.70 -10.92 28.49
N THR A 371 2.43 -12.04 28.59
CA THR A 371 3.20 -12.33 29.78
C THR A 371 4.16 -11.18 29.89
N ALA A 372 4.10 -10.46 31.01
CA ALA A 372 4.87 -9.26 31.33
C ALA A 372 6.40 -9.48 31.41
N ASN A 373 6.92 -10.44 30.64
CA ASN A 373 8.31 -10.82 30.52
C ASN A 373 8.80 -10.70 29.06
N THR A 374 8.20 -9.84 28.24
CA THR A 374 8.92 -9.33 27.07
C THR A 374 10.00 -8.43 27.64
N SER A 375 11.22 -8.97 27.78
CA SER A 375 12.40 -8.15 27.99
C SER A 375 12.31 -7.00 27.00
N ILE A 376 12.22 -5.77 27.51
CA ILE A 376 12.39 -4.56 26.71
C ILE A 376 13.77 -4.71 26.09
N SER A 377 13.84 -5.22 24.86
CA SER A 377 15.07 -5.25 24.11
C SER A 377 15.45 -3.79 23.92
N THR A 378 16.52 -3.37 24.56
CA THR A 378 17.10 -2.03 24.39
C THR A 378 17.76 -1.88 23.01
N ALA A 379 17.73 -2.92 22.18
CA ALA A 379 18.22 -2.86 20.81
C ALA A 379 17.23 -2.07 19.92
N PRO A 380 17.74 -1.27 18.98
CA PRO A 380 16.89 -0.55 18.03
C PRO A 380 16.06 -1.54 17.23
N VAL A 381 14.78 -1.20 17.03
CA VAL A 381 13.89 -1.96 16.15
C VAL A 381 14.47 -1.90 14.74
N LYS A 382 14.61 -3.05 14.09
CA LYS A 382 15.12 -3.16 12.73
C LYS A 382 14.01 -3.61 11.80
N PHE A 383 13.64 -2.77 10.84
CA PHE A 383 12.75 -3.13 9.76
C PHE A 383 13.54 -3.83 8.63
N SER A 384 13.03 -4.94 8.13
CA SER A 384 13.64 -5.74 7.07
C SER A 384 12.67 -5.88 5.90
N VAL A 385 13.17 -5.59 4.70
CA VAL A 385 12.42 -5.64 3.43
C VAL A 385 13.28 -6.36 2.41
N ASP A 386 12.66 -7.28 1.67
CA ASP A 386 13.27 -8.00 0.55
C ASP A 386 12.37 -7.91 -0.68
N TRP A 387 12.95 -7.45 -1.81
CA TRP A 387 12.25 -7.29 -3.08
C TRP A 387 12.49 -8.48 -4.01
N ASN A 388 11.40 -9.08 -4.50
CA ASN A 388 11.44 -10.13 -5.51
C ASN A 388 10.94 -9.61 -6.85
N GLN A 389 11.88 -9.27 -7.75
CA GLN A 389 11.58 -8.74 -9.07
C GLN A 389 10.77 -9.68 -9.97
N GLN A 390 11.01 -10.99 -9.89
CA GLN A 390 10.38 -11.96 -10.80
C GLN A 390 8.92 -12.23 -10.42
N LEU A 391 8.61 -12.22 -9.13
CA LEU A 391 7.27 -12.45 -8.62
C LEU A 391 6.50 -11.16 -8.33
N CYS A 392 7.12 -9.99 -8.52
CA CYS A 392 6.58 -8.67 -8.18
C CYS A 392 6.11 -8.58 -6.71
N ARG A 393 6.87 -9.18 -5.79
CA ARG A 393 6.50 -9.30 -4.36
C ARG A 393 7.51 -8.65 -3.44
N ILE A 394 7.00 -8.08 -2.36
CA ILE A 394 7.79 -7.59 -1.25
C ILE A 394 7.53 -8.45 -0.01
N HIS A 395 8.61 -8.88 0.65
CA HIS A 395 8.55 -9.47 1.98
C HIS A 395 8.97 -8.41 3.00
N ALA A 396 8.15 -8.19 4.01
CA ALA A 396 8.42 -7.20 5.05
C ALA A 396 8.28 -7.84 6.43
N SER A 397 9.20 -7.54 7.34
CA SER A 397 9.12 -7.93 8.74
C SER A 397 9.96 -7.01 9.60
N SER A 398 9.81 -7.09 10.92
CA SER A 398 10.52 -6.24 11.88
C SER A 398 10.96 -7.07 13.07
N SER A 399 12.03 -6.63 13.75
CA SER A 399 12.59 -7.34 14.90
C SER A 399 11.67 -7.36 16.14
N ASN A 400 10.59 -6.58 16.15
CA ASN A 400 9.57 -6.56 17.19
C ASN A 400 8.25 -7.26 16.80
N ILE A 401 8.23 -7.92 15.63
CA ILE A 401 7.05 -8.56 15.06
C ILE A 401 7.37 -10.03 14.75
N ASP A 402 6.40 -10.90 15.02
CA ASP A 402 6.54 -12.36 14.90
C ASP A 402 5.97 -12.91 13.59
N TYR A 403 5.83 -12.08 12.56
CA TYR A 403 5.33 -12.50 11.25
C TYR A 403 6.09 -11.84 10.10
N VAL A 404 6.02 -12.46 8.92
CA VAL A 404 6.49 -11.89 7.65
C VAL A 404 5.26 -11.54 6.80
N ALA A 405 5.10 -10.27 6.46
CA ALA A 405 4.06 -9.82 5.54
C ALA A 405 4.48 -10.05 4.10
N LEU A 406 3.58 -10.63 3.30
CA LEU A 406 3.77 -10.79 1.86
C LEU A 406 2.90 -9.79 1.11
N TRP A 407 3.54 -8.86 0.40
CA TRP A 407 2.91 -7.84 -0.40
C TRP A 407 3.04 -8.16 -1.89
N ASP A 408 1.92 -8.07 -2.61
CA ASP A 408 1.89 -8.07 -4.07
C ASP A 408 1.88 -6.60 -4.53
N VAL A 409 2.93 -6.21 -5.26
CA VAL A 409 3.09 -4.83 -5.70
C VAL A 409 2.20 -4.51 -6.90
N GLU A 410 1.87 -5.48 -7.75
CA GLU A 410 0.98 -5.27 -8.89
C GLU A 410 -0.47 -5.01 -8.45
N ARG A 411 -0.89 -5.65 -7.35
CA ARG A 411 -2.22 -5.48 -6.75
C ARG A 411 -2.26 -4.38 -5.69
N GLU A 412 -1.10 -3.84 -5.33
CA GLU A 412 -0.87 -2.90 -4.23
C GLU A 412 -1.51 -3.37 -2.92
N ARG A 413 -1.28 -4.64 -2.57
CA ARG A 413 -2.01 -5.29 -1.48
C ARG A 413 -1.20 -6.33 -0.71
N CYS A 414 -1.40 -6.37 0.60
CA CYS A 414 -0.94 -7.46 1.45
C CYS A 414 -1.76 -8.72 1.16
N LEU A 415 -1.11 -9.77 0.65
CA LEU A 415 -1.76 -11.04 0.32
C LEU A 415 -2.13 -11.80 1.60
N TYR A 416 -1.16 -11.97 2.49
CA TYR A 416 -1.30 -12.60 3.80
C TYR A 416 -0.02 -12.41 4.62
N THR A 417 -0.09 -12.76 5.90
CA THR A 417 1.05 -12.79 6.82
C THR A 417 1.41 -14.24 7.13
N MET A 418 2.72 -14.54 7.14
CA MET A 418 3.28 -15.83 7.50
C MET A 418 3.77 -15.76 8.94
N ASP A 419 3.26 -16.63 9.81
CA ASP A 419 3.66 -16.66 11.21
C ASP A 419 5.11 -17.14 11.33
N ALA A 420 5.98 -16.23 11.75
CA ALA A 420 7.39 -16.50 11.99
C ALA A 420 7.61 -17.09 13.38
N GLY A 421 6.61 -17.14 14.25
CA GLY A 421 6.66 -17.69 15.60
C GLY A 421 7.36 -16.80 16.62
N THR A 422 7.20 -17.14 17.90
CA THR A 422 7.38 -16.22 19.03
C THR A 422 8.81 -16.06 19.57
N SER A 423 9.86 -16.40 18.81
CA SER A 423 11.23 -16.35 19.34
C SER A 423 12.18 -15.49 18.48
N GLY A 424 12.58 -14.36 19.07
CA GLY A 424 13.71 -13.54 18.63
C GLY A 424 13.41 -12.43 17.62
N GLY A 425 12.23 -12.39 17.01
CA GLY A 425 11.90 -11.42 15.95
C GLY A 425 12.74 -11.59 14.68
N VAL A 426 12.29 -11.01 13.56
CA VAL A 426 12.97 -11.15 12.26
C VAL A 426 14.01 -10.04 12.05
N HIS A 427 15.25 -10.41 11.74
CA HIS A 427 16.37 -9.47 11.54
C HIS A 427 16.88 -9.37 10.10
N CYS A 428 16.60 -10.37 9.28
CA CYS A 428 16.90 -10.36 7.85
C CYS A 428 15.92 -11.26 7.09
N LEU A 429 15.70 -10.91 5.82
CA LEU A 429 14.84 -11.63 4.90
C LEU A 429 15.61 -11.87 3.60
N LEU A 430 15.29 -12.97 2.93
CA LEU A 430 15.77 -13.28 1.58
C LEU A 430 14.70 -14.11 0.87
N SER A 431 14.34 -13.75 -0.36
CA SER A 431 13.43 -14.55 -1.17
C SER A 431 14.10 -15.11 -2.43
N ASP A 432 13.53 -16.22 -2.92
CA ASP A 432 13.92 -16.86 -4.16
C ASP A 432 12.86 -16.65 -5.25
N SER A 433 13.32 -16.70 -6.50
CA SER A 433 12.53 -16.76 -7.73
C SER A 433 11.44 -17.84 -7.73
N ASN A 434 11.65 -18.95 -7.02
CA ASN A 434 10.66 -20.04 -6.93
C ASN A 434 9.60 -19.78 -5.85
N GLY A 435 9.60 -18.63 -5.16
CA GLY A 435 8.60 -18.31 -4.15
C GLY A 435 8.86 -18.96 -2.79
N TYR A 436 10.12 -19.25 -2.48
CA TYR A 436 10.55 -19.52 -1.12
C TYR A 436 11.08 -18.24 -0.48
N CYS A 437 11.00 -18.14 0.84
CA CYS A 437 11.54 -17.05 1.64
C CYS A 437 12.26 -17.61 2.86
N ALA A 438 13.39 -17.03 3.24
CA ALA A 438 14.12 -17.34 4.46
C ALA A 438 14.19 -16.11 5.37
N ALA A 439 13.87 -16.30 6.65
CA ALA A 439 13.95 -15.28 7.68
C ALA A 439 14.99 -15.67 8.73
N GLY A 440 15.97 -14.80 8.95
CA GLY A 440 16.93 -14.95 10.05
C GLY A 440 16.36 -14.32 11.32
N MET A 441 16.27 -15.12 12.38
CA MET A 441 15.64 -14.75 13.64
C MET A 441 16.68 -14.29 14.68
N GLY A 442 16.26 -13.49 15.65
CA GLY A 442 17.13 -13.03 16.74
C GLY A 442 17.54 -14.13 17.73
N ASP A 443 16.86 -15.27 17.71
CA ASP A 443 17.23 -16.48 18.47
C ASP A 443 18.35 -17.30 17.79
N GLY A 444 18.84 -16.85 16.63
CA GLY A 444 19.86 -17.53 15.83
C GLY A 444 19.32 -18.61 14.89
N THR A 445 18.02 -18.87 14.88
CA THR A 445 17.40 -19.80 13.92
C THR A 445 17.17 -19.14 12.56
N VAL A 446 17.14 -19.95 11.50
CA VAL A 446 16.69 -19.52 10.17
C VAL A 446 15.41 -20.27 9.83
N ARG A 447 14.34 -19.53 9.53
CA ARG A 447 13.02 -20.09 9.21
C ARG A 447 12.76 -19.94 7.72
N CYS A 448 12.39 -21.04 7.07
CA CYS A 448 12.07 -21.07 5.66
C CYS A 448 10.55 -21.17 5.45
N PHE A 449 10.02 -20.38 4.53
CA PHE A 449 8.61 -20.28 4.19
C PHE A 449 8.41 -20.59 2.71
N ASP A 450 7.29 -21.21 2.38
CA ASP A 450 6.78 -21.33 1.02
C ASP A 450 5.66 -20.31 0.83
N THR A 451 5.87 -19.32 -0.04
CA THR A 451 4.90 -18.25 -0.34
C THR A 451 3.69 -18.71 -1.18
N ARG A 452 3.61 -20.00 -1.47
CA ARG A 452 2.43 -20.64 -2.08
C ARG A 452 1.58 -21.31 -1.02
N SER A 453 2.16 -21.62 0.14
CA SER A 453 1.46 -22.13 1.31
C SER A 453 1.04 -20.98 2.22
N ARG A 454 -0.14 -21.09 2.86
CA ARG A 454 -0.59 -20.17 3.91
C ARG A 454 -0.19 -20.67 5.31
N GLU A 455 0.63 -21.70 5.37
CA GLU A 455 1.07 -22.32 6.61
C GLU A 455 2.29 -21.59 7.20
N SER A 456 2.61 -21.91 8.45
CA SER A 456 3.81 -21.43 9.14
C SER A 456 5.10 -21.92 8.47
N ALA A 457 6.26 -21.55 9.03
CA ALA A 457 7.57 -21.98 8.54
C ALA A 457 7.61 -23.48 8.17
N VAL A 458 7.94 -23.76 6.91
CA VAL A 458 8.06 -25.11 6.31
C VAL A 458 9.27 -25.83 6.89
N HIS A 459 10.34 -25.09 7.20
CA HIS A 459 11.54 -25.65 7.81
C HIS A 459 12.19 -24.65 8.77
N ILE A 460 12.78 -25.15 9.85
CA ILE A 460 13.54 -24.38 10.84
C ILE A 460 14.95 -24.95 10.90
N ILE A 461 15.93 -24.13 10.55
CA ILE A 461 17.35 -24.43 10.66
C ILE A 461 17.81 -23.93 12.05
N PRO A 462 18.34 -24.80 12.91
CA PRO A 462 18.75 -24.42 14.25
C PRO A 462 20.00 -23.54 14.25
N SER A 463 20.17 -22.76 15.32
CA SER A 463 21.40 -22.00 15.55
C SER A 463 22.61 -22.95 15.64
N PRO A 464 23.77 -22.62 15.03
CA PRO A 464 25.00 -23.37 15.26
C PRO A 464 25.39 -23.26 16.74
N THR A 465 25.46 -24.41 17.41
CA THR A 465 25.78 -24.56 18.85
C THR A 465 27.15 -24.03 19.23
#